data_AF-K3VQ29-F1
#
_entry.id   AF-K3VQ29-F1
#
_cell.length_a   1.000
_cell.length_b   1.000
_cell.length_c   1.000
_cell.angle_alpha   90.00
_cell.angle_beta   90.00
_cell.angle_gamma   90.00
#
_symmetry.space_group_name_H-M   'P 1'
#
loop_
_entity.id
_entity.type
_entity.pdbx_description
1 polymer ?
#
loop_
_entity_poly.entity_id
_entity_poly.type
_entity_poly.pdbx_seq_one_letter_code
_entity_poly.pdbx_strand_id
1 'polypeptide(L)'
;MSSRYSLRQTPRKKELFEGMVETPIRRSRSARRQTSQPLSDVETDSATEILPQPTEVLPQPTRRRTARFKEELDSDTDSDNMGAVNRAANGKTNGHANGNGNGYTNGHANGNRHATNGHATSNGAAPIQAVMEKTEGVSHDPHVVDGWRPGQDPKVDYSGEVEFGGSFGTAAMMTLFPVLMWYMWIGATYYDGKFPSRTEGQSWGEFGAHLVNLVYTGAFPRLQVWAWYWSYLIVEGAFYCLLPGVWGYGKPLPHEGGKQLPYYCNAYWSLYTTLACLAGLHYSGLWPLYTAIDEFGPLLSVAILSGFLVSIAAYLSALWRGKQHRMTGYPIYDFFMGAELNPRMFGILDFKMFFEVRMPWYILLILSLGTAARQHEQYGYVSGEVWFLVMAHFLYANACAKGEELIITTWDMYYEKWGFMLIFWNLAGVPLSYCHCTIYLANHHPDVYRWNRGILAAMFVGYLFWYWVWDSCNSQKNRFRAMEKGKLVLRNTFPQVPWQTIHNPKTIVSPQGTILVDGWYGLARKIHYTADVWFAVSWGLITGFESPFPWFYPVFFCCMIAHRAARDIHRCRRKYGDAWLEYERRVPYLFIPYVI
;
A
#
# COMPACT_ATOMS: atom_id res chain seq x y z
N MET A 1 -58.14 -3.75 5.36
CA MET A 1 -58.25 -3.00 6.63
C MET A 1 -56.88 -3.07 7.30
N SER A 2 -55.94 -2.19 6.95
CA SER A 2 -55.62 -0.90 7.61
C SER A 2 -55.44 -0.99 9.13
N SER A 3 -54.20 -0.89 9.60
CA SER A 3 -53.84 -0.06 10.76
C SER A 3 -52.34 0.22 10.73
N ARG A 4 -52.02 1.51 10.55
CA ARG A 4 -50.68 2.11 10.56
C ARG A 4 -50.28 2.40 12.01
N TYR A 5 -49.05 2.09 12.41
CA TYR A 5 -48.45 2.64 13.63
C TYR A 5 -47.55 3.84 13.31
N SER A 6 -47.78 4.92 14.06
CA SER A 6 -47.22 6.27 13.89
C SER A 6 -45.88 6.42 14.61
N LEU A 7 -44.86 6.90 13.90
CA LEU A 7 -43.55 7.31 14.43
C LEU A 7 -43.55 8.82 14.71
N ARG A 8 -43.94 9.23 15.94
CA ARG A 8 -43.58 10.55 16.49
C ARG A 8 -43.51 10.49 18.03
N GLN A 9 -42.31 10.32 18.57
CA GLN A 9 -41.99 10.81 19.91
C GLN A 9 -40.58 11.42 19.90
N THR A 10 -40.51 12.73 20.14
CA THR A 10 -39.29 13.50 20.41
C THR A 10 -38.75 13.20 21.82
N PRO A 11 -37.42 13.14 22.04
CA PRO A 11 -36.86 12.86 23.36
C PRO A 11 -37.10 14.00 24.36
N ARG A 12 -37.48 13.67 25.60
CA ARG A 12 -37.54 14.61 26.74
C ARG A 12 -36.12 15.03 27.16
N LYS A 13 -35.93 16.33 27.43
CA LYS A 13 -34.71 16.88 28.04
C LYS A 13 -34.49 16.27 29.44
N LYS A 14 -33.27 15.84 29.75
CA LYS A 14 -32.85 15.47 31.10
C LYS A 14 -32.70 16.74 31.96
N GLU A 15 -33.16 16.68 33.20
CA GLU A 15 -32.97 17.74 34.20
C GLU A 15 -31.49 17.85 34.61
N LEU A 16 -31.05 19.07 34.93
CA LEU A 16 -29.67 19.40 35.28
C LEU A 16 -29.42 19.12 36.78
N PHE A 17 -28.26 18.54 37.10
CA PHE A 17 -27.85 18.29 38.50
C PHE A 17 -27.34 19.57 39.19
N GLU A 18 -27.54 19.62 40.50
CA GLU A 18 -27.22 20.75 41.39
C GLU A 18 -25.71 21.05 41.39
N GLY A 19 -25.33 22.30 41.10
CA GLY A 19 -23.92 22.77 41.10
C GLY A 19 -23.35 23.27 39.76
N MET A 20 -24.14 23.31 38.69
CA MET A 20 -23.69 23.84 37.39
C MET A 20 -24.04 25.34 37.24
N VAL A 21 -23.03 26.20 37.00
CA VAL A 21 -23.25 27.62 36.69
C VAL A 21 -23.40 27.78 35.17
N GLU A 22 -24.57 28.21 34.71
CA GLU A 22 -24.85 28.48 33.29
C GLU A 22 -24.06 29.69 32.78
N THR A 23 -23.43 29.55 31.61
CA THR A 23 -22.75 30.64 30.92
C THR A 23 -23.76 31.44 30.07
N PRO A 24 -23.76 32.79 30.06
CA PRO A 24 -24.83 33.54 29.41
C PRO A 24 -24.79 33.40 27.87
N ILE A 25 -25.88 32.88 27.29
CA ILE A 25 -26.07 32.84 25.83
C ILE A 25 -26.62 34.19 25.34
N ARG A 26 -25.93 34.77 24.36
CA ARG A 26 -26.34 36.00 23.65
C ARG A 26 -27.44 35.68 22.62
N ARG A 27 -28.69 36.06 22.90
CA ARG A 27 -29.77 36.29 21.90
C ARG A 27 -29.85 37.81 21.67
N SER A 28 -30.22 38.40 20.54
CA SER A 28 -30.85 38.02 19.27
C SER A 28 -30.79 39.27 18.36
N ARG A 29 -30.88 39.13 17.03
CA ARG A 29 -31.93 39.79 16.21
C ARG A 29 -31.77 39.44 14.72
N SER A 30 -32.61 38.51 14.27
CA SER A 30 -32.99 38.36 12.86
C SER A 30 -34.32 39.10 12.67
N ALA A 31 -34.35 40.06 11.75
CA ALA A 31 -35.55 40.78 11.37
C ALA A 31 -36.16 40.13 10.13
N ARG A 32 -37.42 39.72 10.28
CA ARG A 32 -38.32 39.21 9.26
C ARG A 32 -39.02 40.38 8.57
N ARG A 33 -39.14 40.38 7.25
CA ARG A 33 -40.23 41.07 6.55
C ARG A 33 -40.74 40.22 5.39
N GLN A 34 -42.01 39.82 5.50
CA GLN A 34 -42.82 39.23 4.43
C GLN A 34 -43.28 40.34 3.48
N THR A 35 -43.46 40.04 2.18
CA THR A 35 -44.76 40.12 1.47
C THR A 35 -44.68 39.63 0.01
N SER A 36 -45.61 38.74 -0.33
CA SER A 36 -46.36 38.53 -1.60
C SER A 36 -45.69 38.34 -2.98
N GLN A 37 -46.05 37.21 -3.60
CA GLN A 37 -46.10 36.81 -5.03
C GLN A 37 -46.89 37.78 -5.96
N PRO A 38 -46.95 37.64 -7.32
CA PRO A 38 -46.79 36.41 -8.13
C PRO A 38 -46.00 36.51 -9.48
N LEU A 39 -45.98 35.37 -10.19
CA LEU A 39 -45.36 35.00 -11.46
C LEU A 39 -45.76 35.82 -12.71
N SER A 40 -44.85 35.89 -13.68
CA SER A 40 -45.05 35.76 -15.16
C SER A 40 -43.65 35.80 -15.82
N ASP A 41 -43.16 34.71 -16.42
CA ASP A 41 -43.22 34.37 -17.85
C ASP A 41 -42.21 35.10 -18.75
N VAL A 42 -41.49 34.27 -19.53
CA VAL A 42 -41.09 34.47 -20.94
C VAL A 42 -39.80 35.26 -21.26
N GLU A 43 -38.83 34.46 -21.71
CA GLU A 43 -37.98 34.58 -22.92
C GLU A 43 -36.86 35.65 -23.10
N THR A 44 -35.81 35.09 -23.73
CA THR A 44 -34.93 35.60 -24.79
C THR A 44 -33.84 36.64 -24.52
N ASP A 45 -32.62 36.10 -24.70
CA ASP A 45 -31.62 36.52 -25.68
C ASP A 45 -30.60 37.63 -25.37
N SER A 46 -29.35 37.20 -25.62
CA SER A 46 -28.26 37.90 -26.30
C SER A 46 -27.55 38.99 -25.51
N ALA A 47 -26.27 38.80 -25.18
CA ALA A 47 -25.11 39.22 -26.00
C ALA A 47 -25.10 40.75 -26.16
N THR A 48 -24.06 41.52 -25.86
CA THR A 48 -22.63 41.28 -26.06
C THR A 48 -21.87 42.46 -25.42
N GLU A 49 -20.60 42.20 -25.06
CA GLU A 49 -19.45 43.09 -25.28
C GLU A 49 -19.21 44.42 -24.52
N ILE A 50 -18.02 44.43 -23.88
CA ILE A 50 -16.93 45.43 -23.98
C ILE A 50 -17.00 46.71 -23.10
N LEU A 51 -16.16 46.69 -22.04
CA LEU A 51 -15.08 47.64 -21.62
C LEU A 51 -15.16 49.12 -22.07
N PRO A 52 -14.65 50.13 -21.31
CA PRO A 52 -13.34 50.11 -20.63
C PRO A 52 -13.21 50.86 -19.28
N GLN A 53 -12.07 50.65 -18.61
CA GLN A 53 -11.60 51.44 -17.47
C GLN A 53 -11.29 52.91 -17.84
N PRO A 54 -11.10 53.77 -16.82
CA PRO A 54 -9.79 54.40 -16.68
C PRO A 54 -9.20 54.37 -15.25
N THR A 55 -7.88 54.28 -15.27
CA THR A 55 -6.84 54.32 -14.24
C THR A 55 -6.73 55.66 -13.52
N GLU A 56 -6.42 55.68 -12.21
CA GLU A 56 -5.37 56.53 -11.58
C GLU A 56 -5.21 56.15 -10.08
N VAL A 57 -4.13 55.47 -9.69
CA VAL A 57 -2.84 55.94 -9.13
C VAL A 57 -2.81 56.07 -7.58
N LEU A 58 -1.80 55.40 -7.02
CA LEU A 58 -1.41 55.16 -5.61
C LEU A 58 -1.12 56.42 -4.77
N PRO A 59 -1.10 56.27 -3.43
CA PRO A 59 0.21 56.18 -2.76
C PRO A 59 0.29 55.11 -1.64
N GLN A 60 1.42 54.38 -1.60
CA GLN A 60 2.00 53.72 -0.43
C GLN A 60 3.29 54.49 -0.07
N PRO A 61 3.75 54.55 1.20
CA PRO A 61 4.33 53.36 1.85
C PRO A 61 4.27 53.31 3.39
N THR A 62 4.22 52.09 3.97
CA THR A 62 5.05 51.78 5.16
C THR A 62 5.15 50.27 5.39
N ARG A 63 6.40 49.80 5.41
CA ARG A 63 6.81 48.40 5.39
C ARG A 63 7.11 47.95 6.83
N ARG A 64 6.26 47.12 7.43
CA ARG A 64 6.56 46.48 8.73
C ARG A 64 7.36 45.21 8.47
N ARG A 65 8.67 45.29 8.70
CA ARG A 65 9.62 44.15 8.77
C ARG A 65 9.34 43.35 10.05
N THR A 66 9.20 42.04 9.94
CA THR A 66 9.33 41.11 11.07
C THR A 66 10.52 40.17 10.86
N ALA A 67 11.39 40.23 11.87
CA ALA A 67 12.59 39.48 12.23
C ALA A 67 13.10 38.34 11.32
N ARG A 68 14.30 38.55 10.77
CA ARG A 68 15.32 37.50 10.59
C ARG A 68 15.82 37.08 11.98
N PHE A 69 15.86 35.78 12.27
CA PHE A 69 16.77 35.25 13.28
C PHE A 69 18.03 34.79 12.55
N LYS A 70 19.16 35.43 12.89
CA LYS A 70 20.52 35.06 12.51
C LYS A 70 21.22 34.82 13.83
N GLU A 71 21.76 33.63 14.05
CA GLU A 71 22.59 33.33 15.21
C GLU A 71 23.93 32.84 14.66
N GLU A 72 24.94 33.69 14.85
CA GLU A 72 26.35 33.46 14.58
C GLU A 72 27.09 34.08 15.77
N LEU A 73 27.92 33.30 16.45
CA LEU A 73 29.08 33.74 17.22
C LEU A 73 29.96 32.51 17.52
N ASP A 74 31.00 32.36 16.68
CA ASP A 74 32.43 32.20 16.98
C ASP A 74 32.83 31.47 18.28
N SER A 75 33.58 30.36 18.28
CA SER A 75 34.95 30.03 17.79
C SER A 75 35.98 30.03 18.93
N ASP A 76 36.99 29.15 18.75
CA ASP A 76 38.26 28.98 19.48
C ASP A 76 38.23 27.94 20.61
N THR A 77 39.11 26.93 20.69
CA THR A 77 40.28 26.50 19.89
C THR A 77 40.74 25.12 20.39
N ASP A 78 41.64 24.51 19.60
CA ASP A 78 42.64 23.47 19.93
C ASP A 78 42.20 22.00 19.92
N SER A 79 42.94 21.04 19.35
CA SER A 79 44.05 20.97 18.37
C SER A 79 44.41 19.49 18.29
N ASP A 80 44.71 18.99 17.09
CA ASP A 80 45.69 17.94 16.74
C ASP A 80 45.83 16.67 17.61
N ASN A 81 45.74 15.48 16.99
CA ASN A 81 46.91 14.89 16.34
C ASN A 81 46.63 13.56 15.59
N MET A 82 47.49 13.35 14.59
CA MET A 82 47.81 12.21 13.71
C MET A 82 47.57 10.77 14.21
N GLY A 83 47.48 9.74 13.35
CA GLY A 83 47.84 9.66 11.94
C GLY A 83 47.63 8.27 11.33
N ALA A 84 47.75 8.22 10.01
CA ALA A 84 47.85 7.01 9.22
C ALA A 84 49.22 6.33 9.40
N VAL A 85 49.32 5.01 9.10
CA VAL A 85 50.30 4.39 8.18
C VAL A 85 50.32 2.84 8.28
N ASN A 86 50.08 2.21 7.13
CA ASN A 86 50.63 1.00 6.49
C ASN A 86 50.73 -0.41 7.13
N ARG A 87 50.28 -1.37 6.28
CA ARG A 87 50.90 -2.63 5.79
C ARG A 87 51.72 -3.49 6.75
N ALA A 88 51.45 -4.81 6.79
CA ALA A 88 52.10 -5.83 5.95
C ALA A 88 51.81 -7.25 6.48
N ALA A 89 52.13 -8.24 5.67
CA ALA A 89 51.75 -9.64 5.75
C ALA A 89 52.69 -10.53 6.60
N ASN A 90 52.24 -11.79 6.74
CA ASN A 90 52.96 -13.05 6.94
C ASN A 90 53.35 -13.49 8.35
N GLY A 91 53.02 -14.75 8.66
CA GLY A 91 53.71 -15.54 9.68
C GLY A 91 52.94 -16.75 10.20
N LYS A 92 53.21 -17.92 9.58
CA LYS A 92 52.79 -19.30 9.93
C LYS A 92 52.91 -19.66 11.43
N THR A 93 52.07 -20.59 11.94
CA THR A 93 52.46 -22.00 12.21
C THR A 93 51.32 -22.89 12.77
N ASN A 94 51.54 -24.18 12.55
CA ASN A 94 50.70 -25.38 12.65
C ASN A 94 50.15 -25.79 14.03
N GLY A 95 49.09 -26.60 13.98
CA GLY A 95 48.75 -27.61 14.99
C GLY A 95 47.66 -28.56 14.49
N HIS A 96 48.07 -29.72 13.95
CA HIS A 96 47.18 -30.83 13.58
C HIS A 96 46.63 -31.56 14.81
N ALA A 97 45.37 -32.01 14.75
CA ALA A 97 44.99 -33.36 15.19
C ALA A 97 43.64 -33.78 14.60
N ASN A 98 43.64 -35.00 14.08
CA ASN A 98 42.60 -35.68 13.31
C ASN A 98 41.65 -36.44 14.27
N GLY A 99 40.39 -36.63 13.87
CA GLY A 99 39.42 -37.39 14.67
C GLY A 99 38.13 -37.68 13.92
N ASN A 100 38.19 -38.62 12.98
CA ASN A 100 37.04 -39.17 12.27
C ASN A 100 36.19 -40.04 13.21
N GLY A 101 34.87 -39.89 13.16
CA GLY A 101 33.91 -40.79 13.81
C GLY A 101 32.56 -40.75 13.09
N ASN A 102 32.41 -41.63 12.09
CA ASN A 102 31.12 -41.93 11.46
C ASN A 102 30.19 -42.61 12.48
N GLY A 103 28.91 -42.24 12.47
CA GLY A 103 27.85 -42.95 13.18
C GLY A 103 26.51 -42.71 12.49
N TYR A 104 26.18 -43.57 11.52
CA TYR A 104 24.82 -43.72 11.01
C TYR A 104 23.98 -44.48 12.05
N THR A 105 22.84 -43.94 12.47
CA THR A 105 21.75 -44.74 13.04
C THR A 105 20.41 -44.28 12.49
N ASN A 106 19.80 -45.18 11.71
CA ASN A 106 18.39 -45.18 11.35
C ASN A 106 17.54 -45.47 12.59
N GLY A 107 16.45 -44.73 12.75
CA GLY A 107 15.40 -45.01 13.72
C GLY A 107 14.04 -44.59 13.17
N HIS A 108 13.38 -45.50 12.44
CA HIS A 108 11.96 -45.40 12.17
C HIS A 108 11.17 -45.67 13.45
N ALA A 109 10.23 -44.80 13.79
CA ALA A 109 9.10 -45.13 14.66
C ALA A 109 7.80 -44.59 14.05
N ASN A 110 6.91 -45.54 13.81
CA ASN A 110 5.62 -45.43 13.15
C ASN A 110 4.59 -44.82 14.11
N GLY A 111 3.82 -43.84 13.64
CA GLY A 111 2.81 -43.14 14.44
C GLY A 111 1.54 -42.91 13.64
N ASN A 112 0.78 -43.98 13.44
CA ASN A 112 -0.50 -44.01 12.75
C ASN A 112 -1.56 -43.24 13.57
N ARG A 113 -2.18 -42.20 13.01
CA ARG A 113 -3.51 -41.74 13.47
C ARG A 113 -4.41 -41.41 12.28
N HIS A 114 -5.44 -42.25 12.17
CA HIS A 114 -6.54 -42.19 11.24
C HIS A 114 -7.37 -40.91 11.37
N ALA A 115 -7.92 -40.53 10.22
CA ALA A 115 -8.90 -39.48 9.99
C ALA A 115 -10.17 -39.61 10.84
N THR A 116 -10.78 -38.45 11.13
CA THR A 116 -12.24 -38.34 11.31
C THR A 116 -12.76 -37.20 10.45
N ASN A 117 -13.66 -37.54 9.53
CA ASN A 117 -14.45 -36.62 8.71
C ASN A 117 -15.51 -35.95 9.59
N GLY A 118 -15.60 -34.62 9.54
CA GLY A 118 -16.68 -33.84 10.14
C GLY A 118 -17.30 -32.92 9.11
N HIS A 119 -18.56 -33.20 8.75
CA HIS A 119 -19.37 -32.46 7.80
C HIS A 119 -19.53 -30.97 8.15
N ALA A 120 -19.45 -30.12 7.14
CA ALA A 120 -19.84 -28.72 7.20
C ALA A 120 -21.37 -28.57 7.20
N THR A 121 -21.88 -27.62 7.99
CA THR A 121 -23.13 -26.91 7.70
C THR A 121 -22.86 -25.41 7.75
N SER A 122 -23.25 -24.75 6.66
CA SER A 122 -23.22 -23.30 6.49
C SER A 122 -24.42 -22.66 7.16
N ASN A 123 -24.23 -21.53 7.87
CA ASN A 123 -25.03 -20.30 7.76
C ASN A 123 -24.64 -19.27 8.84
N GLY A 124 -24.54 -18.00 8.46
CA GLY A 124 -24.49 -16.85 9.37
C GLY A 124 -23.14 -16.13 9.38
N ALA A 125 -23.15 -14.85 9.00
CA ALA A 125 -22.03 -13.93 9.20
C ALA A 125 -21.71 -13.86 10.70
N ALA A 126 -20.54 -14.38 11.09
CA ALA A 126 -20.12 -14.40 12.48
C ALA A 126 -19.59 -13.01 12.92
N PRO A 127 -19.79 -12.60 14.19
CA PRO A 127 -19.21 -11.37 14.71
C PRO A 127 -17.68 -11.46 14.70
N ILE A 128 -17.01 -10.31 14.59
CA ILE A 128 -15.54 -10.14 14.62
C ILE A 128 -14.88 -10.93 15.77
N GLN A 129 -15.60 -11.15 16.87
CA GLN A 129 -15.17 -11.88 18.05
C GLN A 129 -14.95 -13.39 17.82
N ALA A 130 -15.68 -14.04 16.90
CA ALA A 130 -15.50 -15.46 16.59
C ALA A 130 -14.23 -15.75 15.77
N VAL A 131 -13.67 -14.74 15.11
CA VAL A 131 -12.34 -14.82 14.50
C VAL A 131 -11.23 -14.72 15.56
N MET A 132 -11.51 -14.08 16.70
CA MET A 132 -10.53 -13.86 17.78
C MET A 132 -10.23 -15.12 18.59
N GLU A 133 -11.15 -16.09 18.64
CA GLU A 133 -11.03 -17.29 19.48
C GLU A 133 -10.26 -18.44 18.81
N LYS A 134 -10.13 -18.43 17.47
CA LYS A 134 -9.43 -19.49 16.72
C LYS A 134 -7.89 -19.43 16.79
N THR A 135 -7.32 -18.45 17.49
CA THR A 135 -5.86 -18.27 17.60
C THR A 135 -5.27 -18.70 18.95
N GLU A 136 -6.07 -19.25 19.87
CA GLU A 136 -5.60 -19.60 21.23
C GLU A 136 -4.99 -21.01 21.40
N GLY A 137 -4.65 -21.70 20.30
CA GLY A 137 -4.23 -23.12 20.35
C GLY A 137 -2.74 -23.43 20.26
N VAL A 138 -1.85 -22.45 20.03
CA VAL A 138 -0.42 -22.73 19.81
C VAL A 138 0.41 -22.19 20.96
N SER A 139 1.09 -23.11 21.65
CA SER A 139 2.12 -22.83 22.65
C SER A 139 3.25 -22.00 22.01
N HIS A 140 3.19 -20.68 22.13
CA HIS A 140 4.29 -19.79 21.78
C HIS A 140 5.42 -19.96 22.80
N ASP A 141 6.55 -20.55 22.40
CA ASP A 141 7.77 -20.51 23.20
C ASP A 141 8.24 -19.04 23.30
N PRO A 142 8.31 -18.45 24.52
CA PRO A 142 8.68 -17.04 24.71
C PRO A 142 10.11 -16.71 24.25
N HIS A 143 10.92 -17.72 23.94
CA HIS A 143 12.28 -17.56 23.43
C HIS A 143 12.37 -17.52 21.89
N VAL A 144 11.28 -17.72 21.16
CA VAL A 144 11.27 -17.59 19.69
C VAL A 144 10.90 -16.16 19.31
N VAL A 145 11.86 -15.44 18.77
CA VAL A 145 11.70 -14.08 18.24
C VAL A 145 11.55 -14.18 16.72
N ASP A 146 10.34 -13.88 16.24
CA ASP A 146 10.08 -13.74 14.81
C ASP A 146 10.43 -15.00 13.97
N GLY A 147 10.17 -16.20 14.52
CA GLY A 147 10.48 -17.50 13.90
C GLY A 147 11.91 -18.01 14.14
N TRP A 148 12.77 -17.21 14.76
CA TRP A 148 14.13 -17.57 15.11
C TRP A 148 14.33 -17.63 16.63
N ARG A 149 15.12 -18.59 17.12
CA ARG A 149 15.50 -18.69 18.53
C ARG A 149 16.93 -18.15 18.73
N PRO A 150 17.17 -17.19 19.64
CA PRO A 150 18.51 -16.71 19.94
C PRO A 150 19.49 -17.85 20.26
N GLY A 151 20.65 -17.84 19.59
CA GLY A 151 21.69 -18.86 19.74
C GLY A 151 21.50 -20.13 18.89
N GLN A 152 20.43 -20.22 18.10
CA GLN A 152 20.18 -21.33 17.15
C GLN A 152 20.42 -20.91 15.70
N ASP A 153 20.48 -21.89 14.78
CA ASP A 153 20.75 -21.65 13.35
C ASP A 153 19.66 -20.77 12.72
N PRO A 154 19.97 -19.54 12.25
CA PRO A 154 19.00 -18.65 11.62
C PRO A 154 18.40 -19.19 10.31
N LYS A 155 18.94 -20.29 9.77
CA LYS A 155 18.40 -20.97 8.59
C LYS A 155 17.15 -21.79 8.89
N VAL A 156 16.91 -22.18 10.14
CA VAL A 156 15.78 -23.04 10.53
C VAL A 156 14.69 -22.20 11.17
N ASP A 157 13.43 -22.46 10.81
CA ASP A 157 12.28 -21.91 11.51
C ASP A 157 11.97 -22.75 12.76
N TYR A 158 11.98 -22.11 13.93
CA TYR A 158 11.71 -22.74 15.22
C TYR A 158 10.34 -22.40 15.79
N SER A 159 9.52 -21.61 15.10
CA SER A 159 8.16 -21.28 15.54
C SER A 159 7.21 -22.48 15.45
N GLY A 160 7.41 -23.35 14.47
CA GLY A 160 6.45 -24.39 14.12
C GLY A 160 5.14 -23.83 13.51
N GLU A 161 5.10 -22.53 13.21
CA GLU A 161 3.92 -21.88 12.65
C GLU A 161 3.94 -21.95 11.12
N VAL A 162 2.82 -22.34 10.54
CA VAL A 162 2.60 -22.31 9.09
C VAL A 162 1.45 -21.37 8.78
N GLU A 163 1.71 -20.42 7.89
CA GLU A 163 0.70 -19.50 7.40
C GLU A 163 0.02 -20.04 6.14
N PHE A 164 -1.08 -19.41 5.73
CA PHE A 164 -1.76 -19.69 4.46
C PHE A 164 -2.13 -21.16 4.19
N GLY A 165 -2.39 -21.94 5.25
CA GLY A 165 -2.73 -23.37 5.10
C GLY A 165 -1.54 -24.27 4.71
N GLY A 166 -0.31 -23.82 4.96
CA GLY A 166 0.91 -24.58 4.67
C GLY A 166 1.09 -24.88 3.18
N SER A 167 1.82 -25.94 2.85
CA SER A 167 2.15 -26.29 1.45
C SER A 167 0.94 -26.47 0.53
N PHE A 168 -0.18 -26.98 1.04
CA PHE A 168 -1.39 -27.15 0.22
C PHE A 168 -2.02 -25.80 -0.12
N GLY A 169 -2.21 -24.93 0.87
CA GLY A 169 -2.80 -23.62 0.66
C GLY A 169 -1.88 -22.70 -0.16
N THR A 170 -0.56 -22.76 0.05
CA THR A 170 0.38 -22.01 -0.79
C THR A 170 0.42 -22.52 -2.23
N ALA A 171 0.39 -23.84 -2.48
CA ALA A 171 0.25 -24.39 -3.83
C ALA A 171 -1.05 -23.94 -4.52
N ALA A 172 -2.16 -23.97 -3.79
CA ALA A 172 -3.45 -23.52 -4.28
C ALA A 172 -3.39 -22.04 -4.67
N MET A 173 -2.81 -21.18 -3.83
CA MET A 173 -2.65 -19.75 -4.14
C MET A 173 -1.76 -19.50 -5.36
N MET A 174 -0.62 -20.18 -5.47
CA MET A 174 0.28 -20.06 -6.63
C MET A 174 -0.41 -20.43 -7.95
N THR A 175 -1.40 -21.33 -7.90
CA THR A 175 -2.13 -21.77 -9.10
C THR A 175 -3.37 -20.92 -9.36
N LEU A 176 -4.18 -20.69 -8.33
CA LEU A 176 -5.50 -20.07 -8.46
C LEU A 176 -5.44 -18.55 -8.62
N PHE A 177 -4.44 -17.86 -8.07
CA PHE A 177 -4.34 -16.41 -8.27
C PHE A 177 -4.06 -16.03 -9.73
N PRO A 178 -3.07 -16.60 -10.43
CA PRO A 178 -2.90 -16.36 -11.86
C PRO A 178 -4.16 -16.68 -12.69
N VAL A 179 -4.82 -17.80 -12.38
CA VAL A 179 -6.07 -18.19 -13.05
C VAL A 179 -7.18 -17.18 -12.80
N LEU A 180 -7.33 -16.69 -11.57
CA LEU A 180 -8.29 -15.65 -11.22
C LEU A 180 -7.99 -14.35 -11.98
N MET A 181 -6.73 -13.95 -12.08
CA MET A 181 -6.34 -12.75 -12.81
C MET A 181 -6.71 -12.85 -14.31
N TRP A 182 -6.41 -13.97 -14.96
CA TRP A 182 -6.86 -14.20 -16.35
C TRP A 182 -8.39 -14.23 -16.45
N TYR A 183 -9.09 -14.87 -15.52
CA TYR A 183 -10.55 -14.90 -15.50
C TYR A 183 -11.16 -13.49 -15.41
N MET A 184 -10.63 -12.65 -14.52
CA MET A 184 -11.07 -11.26 -14.37
C MET A 184 -10.78 -10.43 -15.60
N TRP A 185 -9.61 -10.60 -16.22
CA TRP A 185 -9.27 -9.92 -17.48
C TRP A 185 -10.19 -10.35 -18.62
N ILE A 186 -10.50 -11.65 -18.75
CA ILE A 186 -11.45 -12.15 -19.74
C ILE A 186 -12.80 -11.49 -19.55
N GLY A 187 -13.30 -11.43 -18.32
CA GLY A 187 -14.57 -10.78 -18.01
C GLY A 187 -14.58 -9.30 -18.37
N ALA A 188 -13.50 -8.60 -18.02
CA ALA A 188 -13.33 -7.17 -18.30
C ALA A 188 -13.21 -6.84 -19.79
N THR A 189 -12.75 -7.78 -20.62
CA THR A 189 -12.42 -7.54 -22.04
C THR A 189 -13.44 -8.13 -23.02
N TYR A 190 -13.92 -9.36 -22.76
CA TYR A 190 -14.75 -10.12 -23.69
C TYR A 190 -16.21 -10.28 -23.24
N TYR A 191 -16.52 -9.94 -21.99
CA TYR A 191 -17.87 -10.10 -21.42
C TYR A 191 -18.42 -8.77 -20.90
N ASP A 192 -18.03 -7.64 -21.50
CA ASP A 192 -18.63 -6.33 -21.17
C ASP A 192 -18.53 -6.00 -19.67
N GLY A 193 -17.39 -6.34 -19.07
CA GLY A 193 -17.16 -6.15 -17.64
C GLY A 193 -17.87 -7.16 -16.73
N LYS A 194 -18.57 -8.17 -17.25
CA LYS A 194 -19.34 -9.15 -16.45
C LYS A 194 -18.57 -10.45 -16.24
N PHE A 195 -19.04 -11.27 -15.32
CA PHE A 195 -18.45 -12.59 -15.10
C PHE A 195 -18.56 -13.45 -16.35
N PRO A 196 -17.45 -14.03 -16.84
CA PRO A 196 -17.50 -15.01 -17.91
C PRO A 196 -18.46 -16.15 -17.56
N SER A 197 -19.43 -16.39 -18.44
CA SER A 197 -20.46 -17.42 -18.28
C SER A 197 -20.57 -18.29 -19.52
N ARG A 198 -21.07 -19.51 -19.35
CA ARG A 198 -21.36 -20.45 -20.44
C ARG A 198 -22.47 -19.90 -21.34
N THR A 199 -22.37 -20.18 -22.63
CA THR A 199 -23.51 -20.03 -23.54
C THR A 199 -24.48 -21.19 -23.35
N GLU A 200 -25.74 -21.01 -23.78
CA GLU A 200 -26.75 -22.06 -23.72
C GLU A 200 -26.28 -23.31 -24.49
N GLY A 201 -26.37 -24.47 -23.86
CA GLY A 201 -25.94 -25.76 -24.44
C GLY A 201 -24.44 -26.07 -24.32
N GLN A 202 -23.58 -25.13 -23.91
CA GLN A 202 -22.15 -25.36 -23.75
C GLN A 202 -21.84 -26.17 -22.49
N SER A 203 -21.07 -27.25 -22.61
CA SER A 203 -20.59 -28.03 -21.46
C SER A 203 -19.53 -27.27 -20.65
N TRP A 204 -19.27 -27.71 -19.41
CA TRP A 204 -18.23 -27.11 -18.57
C TRP A 204 -16.82 -27.28 -19.16
N GLY A 205 -16.55 -28.41 -19.82
CA GLY A 205 -15.27 -28.66 -20.48
C GLY A 205 -15.03 -27.72 -21.66
N GLU A 206 -16.04 -27.55 -22.51
CA GLU A 206 -15.99 -26.61 -23.64
C GLU A 206 -15.84 -25.16 -23.18
N PHE A 207 -16.48 -24.79 -22.08
CA PHE A 207 -16.31 -23.46 -21.48
C PHE A 207 -14.90 -23.24 -20.98
N GLY A 208 -14.33 -24.20 -20.25
CA GLY A 208 -12.94 -24.14 -19.82
C GLY A 208 -11.98 -24.00 -21.01
N ALA A 209 -12.17 -24.80 -22.07
CA ALA A 209 -11.38 -24.70 -23.29
C ALA A 209 -11.55 -23.34 -23.99
N HIS A 210 -12.77 -22.79 -24.00
CA HIS A 210 -13.03 -21.45 -24.54
C HIS A 210 -12.27 -20.37 -23.77
N LEU A 211 -12.31 -20.39 -22.43
CA LEU A 211 -11.54 -19.43 -21.60
C LEU A 211 -10.03 -19.55 -21.85
N VAL A 212 -9.50 -20.77 -21.92
CA VAL A 212 -8.09 -21.01 -22.26
C VAL A 212 -7.76 -20.46 -23.65
N ASN A 213 -8.65 -20.64 -24.63
CA ASN A 213 -8.47 -20.09 -25.97
C ASN A 213 -8.44 -18.54 -25.96
N LEU A 214 -9.26 -17.89 -25.12
CA LEU A 214 -9.21 -16.44 -24.96
C LEU A 214 -7.88 -15.97 -24.34
N VAL A 215 -7.33 -16.70 -23.36
CA VAL A 215 -5.97 -16.43 -22.85
C VAL A 215 -4.93 -16.63 -23.94
N TYR A 216 -5.02 -17.74 -24.69
CA TYR A 216 -4.06 -18.06 -25.73
C TYR A 216 -4.07 -17.05 -26.88
N THR A 217 -5.22 -16.52 -27.26
CA THR A 217 -5.35 -15.59 -28.40
C THR A 217 -5.19 -14.12 -27.99
N GLY A 218 -5.78 -13.73 -26.86
CA GLY A 218 -5.82 -12.34 -26.41
C GLY A 218 -4.76 -11.96 -25.37
N ALA A 219 -4.15 -12.93 -24.70
CA ALA A 219 -3.13 -12.71 -23.67
C ALA A 219 -1.85 -13.51 -23.93
N PHE A 220 -1.58 -13.89 -25.19
CA PHE A 220 -0.32 -14.55 -25.53
C PHE A 220 0.88 -13.67 -25.18
N PRO A 221 1.91 -14.18 -24.48
CA PRO A 221 3.05 -13.39 -24.04
C PRO A 221 4.01 -13.12 -25.21
N ARG A 222 3.66 -12.16 -26.06
CA ARG A 222 4.43 -11.76 -27.24
C ARG A 222 5.84 -11.28 -26.87
N LEU A 223 6.82 -11.56 -27.73
CA LEU A 223 8.22 -11.17 -27.53
C LEU A 223 8.40 -9.65 -27.36
N GLN A 224 7.62 -8.85 -28.09
CA GLN A 224 7.64 -7.39 -27.95
C GLN A 224 7.26 -6.94 -26.54
N VAL A 225 6.31 -7.62 -25.90
CA VAL A 225 5.83 -7.31 -24.55
C VAL A 225 6.82 -7.75 -23.49
N TRP A 226 7.44 -8.93 -23.67
CA TRP A 226 8.62 -9.30 -22.88
C TRP A 226 9.70 -8.23 -22.94
N ALA A 227 10.02 -7.76 -24.15
CA ALA A 227 11.10 -6.80 -24.36
C ALA A 227 10.86 -5.49 -23.61
N TRP A 228 9.70 -4.84 -23.77
CA TRP A 228 9.48 -3.57 -23.09
C TRP A 228 9.23 -3.74 -21.58
N TYR A 229 8.57 -4.81 -21.12
CA TYR A 229 8.36 -5.06 -19.69
C TYR A 229 9.68 -5.31 -18.94
N TRP A 230 10.59 -6.10 -19.53
CA TRP A 230 11.92 -6.31 -18.94
C TRP A 230 12.86 -5.13 -19.15
N SER A 231 12.73 -4.39 -20.24
CA SER A 231 13.44 -3.11 -20.41
C SER A 231 13.04 -2.13 -19.32
N TYR A 232 11.75 -2.05 -18.99
CA TYR A 232 11.25 -1.25 -17.88
C TYR A 232 11.87 -1.67 -16.54
N LEU A 233 11.88 -2.98 -16.22
CA LEU A 233 12.55 -3.53 -15.04
C LEU A 233 14.04 -3.14 -14.98
N ILE A 234 14.76 -3.27 -16.08
CA ILE A 234 16.20 -2.95 -16.15
C ILE A 234 16.43 -1.45 -15.99
N VAL A 235 15.62 -0.61 -16.64
CA VAL A 235 15.70 0.85 -16.54
C VAL A 235 15.40 1.32 -15.12
N GLU A 236 14.36 0.80 -14.47
CA GLU A 236 14.06 1.11 -13.07
C GLU A 236 15.18 0.62 -12.13
N GLY A 237 15.79 -0.54 -12.43
CA GLY A 237 16.95 -1.04 -11.69
C GLY A 237 18.19 -0.14 -11.86
N ALA A 238 18.40 0.39 -13.07
CA ALA A 238 19.42 1.39 -13.34
C ALA A 238 19.13 2.71 -12.60
N PHE A 239 17.87 3.17 -12.62
CA PHE A 239 17.46 4.35 -11.87
C PHE A 239 17.69 4.16 -10.37
N TYR A 240 17.35 3.00 -9.81
CA TYR A 240 17.65 2.67 -8.42
C TYR A 240 19.14 2.86 -8.10
N CYS A 241 20.03 2.35 -8.96
CA CYS A 241 21.46 2.39 -8.71
C CYS A 241 22.12 3.75 -9.01
N LEU A 242 21.59 4.53 -9.96
CA LEU A 242 22.30 5.67 -10.55
C LEU A 242 21.70 7.04 -10.20
N LEU A 243 20.39 7.13 -9.93
CA LEU A 243 19.76 8.42 -9.64
C LEU A 243 19.99 8.89 -8.20
N PRO A 244 19.95 10.21 -7.92
CA PRO A 244 20.15 10.76 -6.59
C PRO A 244 19.11 10.25 -5.58
N GLY A 245 19.54 10.04 -4.33
CA GLY A 245 18.71 9.44 -3.30
C GLY A 245 19.21 9.77 -1.90
N VAL A 246 18.50 9.24 -0.90
CA VAL A 246 18.86 9.39 0.51
C VAL A 246 19.09 8.03 1.13
N TRP A 247 20.04 7.95 2.06
CA TRP A 247 20.29 6.73 2.82
C TRP A 247 19.39 6.68 4.05
N GLY A 248 18.75 5.54 4.26
CA GLY A 248 18.00 5.19 5.46
C GLY A 248 18.53 3.90 6.09
N TYR A 249 18.14 3.64 7.33
CA TYR A 249 18.51 2.42 8.06
C TYR A 249 17.27 1.65 8.46
N GLY A 250 17.23 0.36 8.08
CA GLY A 250 16.16 -0.55 8.47
C GLY A 250 16.15 -0.86 9.97
N LYS A 251 15.22 -1.72 10.41
CA LYS A 251 15.21 -2.17 11.81
C LYS A 251 16.44 -3.04 12.13
N PRO A 252 16.90 -3.05 13.40
CA PRO A 252 17.90 -4.00 13.87
C PRO A 252 17.45 -5.44 13.63
N LEU A 253 18.29 -6.26 13.01
CA LEU A 253 18.03 -7.67 12.74
C LEU A 253 18.57 -8.53 13.90
N PRO A 254 17.72 -9.19 14.71
CA PRO A 254 18.17 -9.97 15.87
C PRO A 254 19.16 -11.08 15.51
N HIS A 255 18.91 -11.79 14.41
CA HIS A 255 19.76 -12.89 13.93
C HIS A 255 21.13 -12.43 13.40
N GLU A 256 21.29 -11.14 13.09
CA GLU A 256 22.58 -10.52 12.73
C GLU A 256 23.15 -9.69 13.90
N GLY A 257 22.81 -10.01 15.15
CA GLY A 257 23.34 -9.32 16.33
C GLY A 257 22.89 -7.85 16.43
N GLY A 258 21.71 -7.52 15.91
CA GLY A 258 21.17 -6.15 15.93
C GLY A 258 21.68 -5.25 14.80
N LYS A 259 22.36 -5.82 13.79
CA LYS A 259 22.80 -5.06 12.61
C LYS A 259 21.61 -4.39 11.91
N GLN A 260 21.80 -3.12 11.53
CA GLN A 260 20.85 -2.37 10.73
C GLN A 260 21.35 -2.30 9.29
N LEU A 261 20.53 -2.75 8.34
CA LEU A 261 20.89 -2.68 6.92
C LEU A 261 20.69 -1.25 6.39
N PRO A 262 21.66 -0.69 5.65
CA PRO A 262 21.49 0.56 4.93
C PRO A 262 20.63 0.34 3.68
N TYR A 263 19.76 1.30 3.37
CA TYR A 263 18.88 1.28 2.20
C TYR A 263 18.98 2.61 1.46
N TYR A 264 19.19 2.54 0.15
CA TYR A 264 19.22 3.71 -0.71
C TYR A 264 17.82 3.99 -1.25
N CYS A 265 17.27 5.16 -0.91
CA CYS A 265 15.90 5.54 -1.18
C CYS A 265 15.88 6.67 -2.23
N ASN A 266 15.63 6.32 -3.48
CA ASN A 266 15.55 7.26 -4.60
C ASN A 266 14.29 7.14 -5.47
N ALA A 267 13.26 6.43 -5.03
CA ALA A 267 12.03 6.19 -5.80
C ALA A 267 11.42 7.51 -6.26
N TYR A 268 11.45 8.55 -5.44
CA TYR A 268 11.00 9.89 -5.86
C TYR A 268 11.70 10.36 -7.14
N TRP A 269 13.03 10.27 -7.23
CA TRP A 269 13.74 10.60 -8.47
C TRP A 269 13.39 9.63 -9.60
N SER A 270 13.35 8.32 -9.33
CA SER A 270 12.94 7.32 -10.31
C SER A 270 11.57 7.64 -10.92
N LEU A 271 10.55 7.98 -10.11
CA LEU A 271 9.19 8.26 -10.60
C LEU A 271 9.18 9.42 -11.60
N TYR A 272 9.76 10.56 -11.25
CA TYR A 272 9.71 11.73 -12.13
C TYR A 272 10.59 11.56 -13.37
N THR A 273 11.73 10.88 -13.26
CA THR A 273 12.55 10.52 -14.42
C THR A 273 11.79 9.56 -15.34
N THR A 274 11.09 8.55 -14.80
CA THR A 274 10.25 7.64 -15.56
C THR A 274 9.11 8.36 -16.25
N LEU A 275 8.42 9.27 -15.57
CA LEU A 275 7.37 10.10 -16.20
C LEU A 275 7.92 10.97 -17.33
N ALA A 276 9.12 11.56 -17.16
CA ALA A 276 9.77 12.33 -18.21
C ALA A 276 10.17 11.47 -19.41
N CYS A 277 10.74 10.28 -19.17
CA CYS A 277 11.08 9.31 -20.22
C CYS A 277 9.82 8.85 -20.98
N LEU A 278 8.75 8.51 -20.26
CA LEU A 278 7.48 8.10 -20.85
C LEU A 278 6.84 9.22 -21.68
N ALA A 279 6.89 10.47 -21.21
CA ALA A 279 6.45 11.61 -22.00
C ALA A 279 7.27 11.74 -23.29
N GLY A 280 8.60 11.61 -23.21
CA GLY A 280 9.48 11.60 -24.39
C GLY A 280 9.15 10.47 -25.37
N LEU A 281 8.90 9.25 -24.86
CA LEU A 281 8.51 8.09 -25.67
C LEU A 281 7.15 8.27 -26.36
N HIS A 282 6.18 8.88 -25.66
CA HIS A 282 4.86 9.16 -26.22
C HIS A 282 4.91 10.23 -27.31
N TYR A 283 5.56 11.38 -27.05
CA TYR A 283 5.60 12.48 -28.01
C TYR A 283 6.53 12.22 -29.21
N SER A 284 7.53 11.34 -29.05
CA SER A 284 8.35 10.87 -30.18
C SER A 284 7.64 9.82 -31.04
N GLY A 285 6.54 9.25 -30.56
CA GLY A 285 5.83 8.14 -31.23
C GLY A 285 6.53 6.79 -31.15
N LEU A 286 7.66 6.69 -30.43
CA LEU A 286 8.43 5.43 -30.30
C LEU A 286 7.68 4.39 -29.46
N TRP A 287 7.03 4.83 -28.38
CA TRP A 287 6.21 3.98 -27.54
C TRP A 287 5.06 4.81 -26.96
N PRO A 288 3.90 4.86 -27.62
CA PRO A 288 2.75 5.59 -27.12
C PRO A 288 2.25 5.00 -25.79
N LEU A 289 1.88 5.85 -24.82
CA LEU A 289 1.43 5.43 -23.49
C LEU A 289 0.23 4.44 -23.53
N TYR A 290 -0.67 4.60 -24.48
CA TYR A 290 -1.83 3.71 -24.64
C TYR A 290 -1.45 2.28 -25.04
N THR A 291 -0.22 2.04 -25.50
CA THR A 291 0.31 0.68 -25.72
C THR A 291 0.20 -0.19 -24.47
N ALA A 292 0.36 0.39 -23.27
CA ALA A 292 0.23 -0.34 -22.01
C ALA A 292 -1.17 -0.94 -21.79
N ILE A 293 -2.22 -0.23 -22.24
CA ILE A 293 -3.61 -0.68 -22.10
C ILE A 293 -4.05 -1.54 -23.27
N ASP A 294 -3.57 -1.25 -24.49
CA ASP A 294 -3.89 -2.04 -25.69
C ASP A 294 -3.24 -3.43 -25.64
N GLU A 295 -2.06 -3.54 -25.03
CA GLU A 295 -1.32 -4.78 -24.80
C GLU A 295 -1.58 -5.38 -23.40
N PHE A 296 -2.67 -5.01 -22.73
CA PHE A 296 -2.91 -5.42 -21.34
C PHE A 296 -2.96 -6.95 -21.16
N GLY A 297 -3.60 -7.68 -22.07
CA GLY A 297 -3.66 -9.15 -22.02
C GLY A 297 -2.25 -9.78 -22.06
N PRO A 298 -1.44 -9.52 -23.08
CA PRO A 298 -0.05 -9.98 -23.13
C PRO A 298 0.79 -9.51 -21.94
N LEU A 299 0.62 -8.26 -21.48
CA LEU A 299 1.29 -7.71 -20.30
C LEU A 299 0.99 -8.55 -19.06
N LEU A 300 -0.28 -8.91 -18.86
CA LEU A 300 -0.73 -9.75 -17.76
C LEU A 300 -0.01 -11.10 -17.75
N SER A 301 0.04 -11.79 -18.89
CA SER A 301 0.75 -13.07 -18.99
C SER A 301 2.26 -12.93 -18.79
N VAL A 302 2.88 -11.89 -19.36
CA VAL A 302 4.31 -11.63 -19.18
C VAL A 302 4.64 -11.35 -17.71
N ALA A 303 3.83 -10.56 -17.01
CA ALA A 303 4.04 -10.26 -15.60
C ALA A 303 3.85 -11.50 -14.72
N ILE A 304 2.80 -12.30 -14.95
CA ILE A 304 2.56 -13.58 -14.26
C ILE A 304 3.76 -14.52 -14.43
N LEU A 305 4.20 -14.74 -15.67
CA LEU A 305 5.33 -15.62 -15.97
C LEU A 305 6.63 -15.08 -15.39
N SER A 306 6.85 -13.76 -15.45
CA SER A 306 8.01 -13.12 -14.83
C SER A 306 8.01 -13.30 -13.31
N GLY A 307 6.84 -13.24 -12.66
CA GLY A 307 6.67 -13.54 -11.24
C GLY A 307 7.18 -14.93 -10.89
N PHE A 308 6.79 -15.96 -11.66
CA PHE A 308 7.32 -17.32 -11.48
C PHE A 308 8.82 -17.41 -11.74
N LEU A 309 9.30 -16.87 -12.87
CA LEU A 309 10.71 -16.95 -13.27
C LEU A 309 11.63 -16.30 -12.24
N VAL A 310 11.31 -15.09 -11.79
CA VAL A 310 12.10 -14.37 -10.78
C VAL A 310 12.07 -15.09 -9.44
N SER A 311 10.93 -15.68 -9.06
CA SER A 311 10.81 -16.44 -7.81
C SER A 311 11.65 -17.72 -7.84
N ILE A 312 11.64 -18.45 -8.96
CA ILE A 312 12.48 -19.64 -9.16
C ILE A 312 13.96 -19.26 -9.07
N ALA A 313 14.36 -18.20 -9.77
CA ALA A 313 15.73 -17.71 -9.73
C ALA A 313 16.14 -17.27 -8.30
N ALA A 314 15.27 -16.55 -7.59
CA ALA A 314 15.51 -16.10 -6.22
C ALA A 314 15.69 -17.28 -5.26
N TYR A 315 14.79 -18.27 -5.32
CA TYR A 315 14.82 -19.44 -4.46
C TYR A 315 16.08 -20.30 -4.70
N LEU A 316 16.37 -20.64 -5.96
CA LEU A 316 17.56 -21.44 -6.31
C LEU A 316 18.85 -20.68 -5.97
N SER A 317 18.91 -19.37 -6.22
CA SER A 317 20.06 -18.53 -5.87
C SER A 317 20.33 -18.51 -4.38
N ALA A 318 19.28 -18.38 -3.55
CA ALA A 318 19.41 -18.39 -2.09
C ALA A 318 19.93 -19.73 -1.57
N LEU A 319 19.44 -20.84 -2.13
CA LEU A 319 19.92 -22.19 -1.81
C LEU A 319 21.39 -22.38 -2.19
N TRP A 320 21.75 -22.00 -3.42
CA TRP A 320 23.11 -22.15 -3.95
C TRP A 320 24.13 -21.30 -3.19
N ARG A 321 23.77 -20.07 -2.79
CA ARG A 321 24.63 -19.18 -1.99
C ARG A 321 24.63 -19.52 -0.49
N GLY A 322 23.82 -20.47 -0.04
CA GLY A 322 23.69 -20.80 1.37
C GLY A 322 23.10 -19.68 2.24
N LYS A 323 22.29 -18.80 1.64
CA LYS A 323 21.67 -17.60 2.25
C LYS A 323 20.25 -17.83 2.76
N GLN A 324 19.94 -19.10 3.07
CA GLN A 324 18.64 -19.46 3.63
C GLN A 324 18.37 -18.73 4.94
N HIS A 325 17.10 -18.45 5.21
CA HIS A 325 16.63 -17.86 6.45
C HIS A 325 15.27 -18.46 6.81
N ARG A 326 15.09 -18.89 8.06
CA ARG A 326 13.82 -19.43 8.59
C ARG A 326 13.11 -20.39 7.63
N MET A 327 13.80 -21.44 7.20
CA MET A 327 13.27 -22.49 6.34
C MET A 327 12.49 -23.51 7.18
N THR A 328 11.33 -23.94 6.71
CA THR A 328 10.51 -24.94 7.40
C THR A 328 10.83 -26.37 6.97
N GLY A 329 11.55 -26.55 5.87
CA GLY A 329 11.84 -27.86 5.28
C GLY A 329 10.72 -28.38 4.36
N TYR A 330 9.72 -27.55 4.06
CA TYR A 330 8.63 -27.87 3.15
C TYR A 330 8.80 -27.06 1.86
N PRO A 331 9.34 -27.64 0.78
CA PRO A 331 9.82 -26.86 -0.37
C PRO A 331 8.76 -25.97 -1.04
N ILE A 332 7.50 -26.42 -1.10
CA ILE A 332 6.40 -25.63 -1.69
C ILE A 332 6.09 -24.40 -0.83
N TYR A 333 6.03 -24.57 0.49
CA TYR A 333 5.81 -23.47 1.43
C TYR A 333 7.00 -22.52 1.47
N ASP A 334 8.22 -23.06 1.52
CA ASP A 334 9.45 -22.29 1.53
C ASP A 334 9.68 -21.53 0.21
N PHE A 335 9.25 -22.07 -0.93
CA PHE A 335 9.24 -21.34 -2.20
C PHE A 335 8.25 -20.17 -2.19
N PHE A 336 7.06 -20.40 -1.64
CA PHE A 336 6.02 -19.37 -1.52
C PHE A 336 6.46 -18.20 -0.61
N MET A 337 6.93 -18.53 0.61
CA MET A 337 7.37 -17.54 1.59
C MET A 337 8.74 -16.94 1.23
N GLY A 338 9.62 -17.72 0.60
CA GLY A 338 10.96 -17.31 0.19
C GLY A 338 12.07 -17.94 1.03
N ALA A 339 13.26 -17.99 0.45
CA ALA A 339 14.43 -18.58 1.08
C ALA A 339 15.39 -17.55 1.69
N GLU A 340 15.49 -16.34 1.15
CA GLU A 340 16.39 -15.30 1.65
C GLU A 340 15.60 -14.11 2.21
N LEU A 341 16.13 -13.49 3.27
CA LEU A 341 15.49 -12.33 3.87
C LEU A 341 15.64 -11.09 2.97
N ASN A 342 16.86 -10.59 2.75
CA ASN A 342 17.10 -9.34 2.01
C ASN A 342 18.16 -9.54 0.92
N PRO A 343 17.79 -10.12 -0.24
CA PRO A 343 18.71 -10.31 -1.36
C PRO A 343 19.18 -8.96 -1.91
N ARG A 344 20.48 -8.85 -2.19
CA ARG A 344 21.13 -7.61 -2.61
C ARG A 344 22.08 -7.80 -3.77
N MET A 345 22.22 -6.77 -4.59
CA MET A 345 23.11 -6.73 -5.76
C MET A 345 23.87 -5.40 -5.83
N PHE A 346 25.08 -5.42 -6.38
CA PHE A 346 25.94 -4.22 -6.58
C PHE A 346 26.25 -3.40 -5.31
N GLY A 347 26.03 -3.97 -4.12
CA GLY A 347 26.24 -3.27 -2.84
C GLY A 347 25.19 -2.21 -2.49
N ILE A 348 24.31 -1.83 -3.42
CA ILE A 348 23.30 -0.77 -3.25
C ILE A 348 21.86 -1.28 -3.43
N LEU A 349 21.63 -2.15 -4.42
CA LEU A 349 20.30 -2.61 -4.79
C LEU A 349 19.81 -3.67 -3.80
N ASP A 350 18.67 -3.40 -3.17
CA ASP A 350 17.93 -4.35 -2.37
C ASP A 350 16.65 -4.73 -3.12
N PHE A 351 16.47 -6.02 -3.40
CA PHE A 351 15.43 -6.49 -4.31
C PHE A 351 14.02 -6.27 -3.76
N LYS A 352 13.83 -6.27 -2.44
CA LYS A 352 12.53 -5.95 -1.86
C LYS A 352 12.21 -4.49 -2.07
N MET A 353 13.12 -3.59 -1.67
CA MET A 353 12.91 -2.15 -1.86
C MET A 353 12.73 -1.75 -3.32
N PHE A 354 13.49 -2.39 -4.22
CA PHE A 354 13.36 -2.17 -5.66
C PHE A 354 11.95 -2.51 -6.15
N PHE A 355 11.44 -3.71 -5.80
CA PHE A 355 10.14 -4.20 -6.26
C PHE A 355 8.96 -3.54 -5.55
N GLU A 356 9.09 -3.14 -4.29
CA GLU A 356 7.98 -2.67 -3.44
C GLU A 356 7.29 -1.41 -3.97
N VAL A 357 8.05 -0.49 -4.57
CA VAL A 357 7.53 0.80 -5.03
C VAL A 357 7.44 0.89 -6.55
N ARG A 358 8.56 0.67 -7.24
CA ARG A 358 8.74 1.00 -8.67
C ARG A 358 7.97 0.08 -9.59
N MET A 359 7.74 -1.16 -9.19
CA MET A 359 7.00 -2.11 -10.03
C MET A 359 5.49 -1.91 -9.93
N PRO A 360 4.86 -2.07 -8.75
CA PRO A 360 3.42 -2.08 -8.66
C PRO A 360 2.78 -0.71 -8.94
N TRP A 361 3.28 0.34 -8.28
CA TRP A 361 2.57 1.62 -8.29
C TRP A 361 2.81 2.42 -9.57
N TYR A 362 3.99 2.27 -10.18
CA TYR A 362 4.29 2.98 -11.42
C TYR A 362 3.57 2.32 -12.59
N ILE A 363 3.53 0.98 -12.67
CA ILE A 363 2.74 0.29 -13.71
C ILE A 363 1.25 0.66 -13.59
N LEU A 364 0.70 0.69 -12.37
CA LEU A 364 -0.69 1.11 -12.15
C LEU A 364 -0.95 2.55 -12.65
N LEU A 365 -0.01 3.47 -12.38
CA LEU A 365 -0.07 4.84 -12.90
C LEU A 365 0.08 4.87 -14.44
N ILE A 366 1.00 4.11 -15.02
CA ILE A 366 1.23 4.00 -16.46
C ILE A 366 -0.05 3.54 -17.17
N LEU A 367 -0.76 2.55 -16.63
CA LEU A 367 -2.04 2.09 -17.19
C LEU A 367 -3.10 3.20 -17.21
N SER A 368 -3.12 4.05 -16.20
CA SER A 368 -4.08 5.15 -16.09
C SER A 368 -3.74 6.31 -17.02
N LEU A 369 -2.44 6.64 -17.13
CA LEU A 369 -1.94 7.58 -18.13
C LEU A 369 -2.16 7.06 -19.55
N GLY A 370 -1.96 5.77 -19.79
CA GLY A 370 -2.26 5.12 -21.06
C GLY A 370 -3.73 5.20 -21.44
N THR A 371 -4.63 5.00 -20.47
CA THR A 371 -6.07 5.17 -20.67
C THR A 371 -6.44 6.62 -20.99
N ALA A 372 -5.84 7.59 -20.30
CA ALA A 372 -6.05 9.01 -20.59
C ALA A 372 -5.54 9.38 -21.99
N ALA A 373 -4.34 8.93 -22.36
CA ALA A 373 -3.78 9.14 -23.70
C ALA A 373 -4.68 8.53 -24.79
N ARG A 374 -5.19 7.31 -24.56
CA ARG A 374 -6.10 6.63 -25.48
C ARG A 374 -7.41 7.40 -25.67
N GLN A 375 -8.01 7.90 -24.58
CA GLN A 375 -9.23 8.72 -24.68
C GLN A 375 -8.99 10.03 -25.44
N HIS A 376 -7.87 10.70 -25.15
CA HIS A 376 -7.54 11.93 -25.86
C HIS A 376 -7.38 11.70 -27.37
N GLU A 377 -6.74 10.60 -27.77
CA GLU A 377 -6.58 10.25 -29.18
C GLU A 377 -7.92 9.86 -29.85
N GLN A 378 -8.76 9.08 -29.17
CA GLN A 378 -10.02 8.59 -29.74
C GLN A 378 -11.13 9.64 -29.75
N TYR A 379 -11.21 10.48 -28.71
CA TYR A 379 -12.34 11.38 -28.49
C TYR A 379 -11.96 12.86 -28.54
N GLY A 380 -10.67 13.21 -28.56
CA GLY A 380 -10.19 14.59 -28.47
C GLY A 380 -10.27 15.20 -27.07
N TYR A 381 -10.68 14.42 -26.07
CA TYR A 381 -10.72 14.83 -24.66
C TYR A 381 -10.59 13.62 -23.73
N VAL A 382 -10.33 13.87 -22.45
CA VAL A 382 -10.28 12.85 -21.40
C VAL A 382 -11.44 13.09 -20.43
N SER A 383 -12.19 12.04 -20.12
CA SER A 383 -13.31 12.09 -19.16
C SER A 383 -12.83 12.47 -17.75
N GLY A 384 -13.73 13.05 -16.95
CA GLY A 384 -13.39 13.47 -15.59
C GLY A 384 -13.12 12.28 -14.66
N GLU A 385 -13.73 11.14 -14.94
CA GLU A 385 -13.56 9.86 -14.25
C GLU A 385 -12.16 9.27 -14.49
N VAL A 386 -11.65 9.35 -15.73
CA VAL A 386 -10.27 8.96 -16.03
C VAL A 386 -9.29 9.95 -15.40
N TRP A 387 -9.55 11.26 -15.44
CA TRP A 387 -8.73 12.23 -14.71
C TRP A 387 -8.70 11.98 -13.20
N PHE A 388 -9.81 11.52 -12.62
CA PHE A 388 -9.87 11.14 -11.22
C PHE A 388 -8.92 9.97 -10.92
N LEU A 389 -8.93 8.92 -11.74
CA LEU A 389 -7.99 7.80 -11.59
C LEU A 389 -6.53 8.19 -11.83
N VAL A 390 -6.24 9.04 -12.81
CA VAL A 390 -4.89 9.56 -13.05
C VAL A 390 -4.39 10.31 -11.81
N MET A 391 -5.20 11.22 -11.25
CA MET A 391 -4.86 11.92 -10.01
C MET A 391 -4.67 10.93 -8.86
N ALA A 392 -5.60 10.00 -8.69
CA ALA A 392 -5.62 9.06 -7.58
C ALA A 392 -4.39 8.15 -7.57
N HIS A 393 -4.09 7.51 -8.69
CA HIS A 393 -2.92 6.65 -8.85
C HIS A 393 -1.61 7.45 -8.83
N PHE A 394 -1.58 8.67 -9.36
CA PHE A 394 -0.40 9.54 -9.25
C PHE A 394 -0.11 9.89 -7.80
N LEU A 395 -1.11 10.37 -7.05
CA LEU A 395 -0.94 10.75 -5.65
C LEU A 395 -0.48 9.57 -4.80
N TYR A 396 -1.00 8.37 -5.06
CA TYR A 396 -0.61 7.15 -4.35
C TYR A 396 0.83 6.75 -4.69
N ALA A 397 1.16 6.60 -5.98
CA ALA A 397 2.51 6.24 -6.43
C ALA A 397 3.56 7.26 -5.95
N ASN A 398 3.26 8.55 -6.06
CA ASN A 398 4.11 9.63 -5.62
C ASN A 398 4.27 9.67 -4.09
N ALA A 399 3.24 9.32 -3.32
CA ALA A 399 3.38 9.23 -1.87
C ALA A 399 4.25 8.04 -1.41
N CYS A 400 4.11 6.88 -2.06
CA CYS A 400 5.01 5.76 -1.84
C CYS A 400 6.45 6.12 -2.22
N ALA A 401 6.66 6.80 -3.35
CA ALA A 401 7.97 7.21 -3.82
C ALA A 401 8.62 8.28 -2.93
N LYS A 402 7.84 9.27 -2.46
CA LYS A 402 8.35 10.34 -1.59
C LYS A 402 8.62 9.88 -0.16
N GLY A 403 7.88 8.87 0.31
CA GLY A 403 7.99 8.29 1.65
C GLY A 403 8.74 6.96 1.67
N GLU A 404 9.53 6.65 0.64
CA GLU A 404 10.23 5.37 0.50
C GLU A 404 11.13 5.06 1.72
N GLU A 405 11.76 6.07 2.32
CA GLU A 405 12.57 5.90 3.53
C GLU A 405 11.76 5.46 4.76
N LEU A 406 10.43 5.53 4.71
CA LEU A 406 9.53 5.07 5.76
C LEU A 406 9.24 3.57 5.61
N ILE A 407 9.35 3.04 4.38
CA ILE A 407 9.09 1.64 4.03
C ILE A 407 10.15 0.71 4.62
N ILE A 408 11.41 1.15 4.74
CA ILE A 408 12.53 0.33 5.25
C ILE A 408 12.33 -0.21 6.69
N THR A 409 11.34 0.31 7.41
CA THR A 409 10.98 -0.12 8.78
C THR A 409 9.75 -1.01 8.85
N THR A 410 9.11 -1.30 7.72
CA THR A 410 7.90 -2.12 7.62
C THR A 410 8.22 -3.61 7.75
N TRP A 411 7.19 -4.38 8.07
CA TRP A 411 7.24 -5.83 8.21
C TRP A 411 7.86 -6.53 6.99
N ASP A 412 7.52 -6.06 5.79
CA ASP A 412 7.96 -6.68 4.54
C ASP A 412 9.48 -6.59 4.36
N MET A 413 10.09 -5.53 4.90
CA MET A 413 11.54 -5.33 4.84
C MET A 413 12.30 -6.13 5.90
N TYR A 414 11.92 -6.03 7.18
CA TYR A 414 12.73 -6.64 8.25
C TYR A 414 12.34 -8.08 8.60
N TYR A 415 11.11 -8.51 8.30
CA TYR A 415 10.59 -9.82 8.68
C TYR A 415 10.31 -10.70 7.46
N GLU A 416 9.45 -10.26 6.52
CA GLU A 416 8.96 -11.13 5.45
C GLU A 416 10.11 -11.63 4.57
N LYS A 417 10.12 -12.88 4.10
CA LYS A 417 11.21 -13.35 3.21
C LYS A 417 10.89 -12.96 1.76
N TRP A 418 11.92 -12.81 0.93
CA TRP A 418 11.72 -12.50 -0.49
C TRP A 418 11.42 -13.80 -1.27
N GLY A 419 10.15 -14.20 -1.27
CA GLY A 419 9.63 -15.38 -1.94
C GLY A 419 8.62 -15.09 -3.03
N PHE A 420 8.01 -16.15 -3.57
CA PHE A 420 6.99 -16.02 -4.61
C PHE A 420 5.88 -15.05 -4.22
N MET A 421 5.41 -15.08 -2.97
CA MET A 421 4.36 -14.18 -2.50
C MET A 421 4.69 -12.71 -2.78
N LEU A 422 5.83 -12.20 -2.30
CA LEU A 422 6.21 -10.80 -2.51
C LEU A 422 6.59 -10.51 -3.97
N ILE A 423 7.32 -11.43 -4.62
CA ILE A 423 7.80 -11.24 -6.00
C ILE A 423 6.61 -11.18 -6.96
N PHE A 424 5.73 -12.17 -6.92
CA PHE A 424 4.54 -12.24 -7.77
C PHE A 424 3.60 -11.07 -7.49
N TRP A 425 3.38 -10.73 -6.22
CA TRP A 425 2.49 -9.63 -5.85
C TRP A 425 2.99 -8.28 -6.34
N ASN A 426 4.30 -8.01 -6.26
CA ASN A 426 4.87 -6.74 -6.72
C ASN A 426 5.02 -6.65 -8.26
N LEU A 427 5.27 -7.77 -8.95
CA LEU A 427 5.38 -7.78 -10.42
C LEU A 427 4.03 -7.84 -11.14
N ALA A 428 3.10 -8.64 -10.64
CA ALA A 428 1.84 -8.92 -11.33
C ALA A 428 0.62 -8.59 -10.46
N GLY A 429 0.58 -9.12 -9.23
CA GLY A 429 -0.61 -9.08 -8.36
C GLY A 429 -1.18 -7.67 -8.17
N VAL A 430 -0.44 -6.78 -7.52
CA VAL A 430 -0.86 -5.39 -7.26
C VAL A 430 -1.15 -4.62 -8.55
N PRO A 431 -0.18 -4.42 -9.47
CA PRO A 431 -0.41 -3.53 -10.61
C PRO A 431 -1.55 -3.99 -11.50
N LEU A 432 -1.69 -5.32 -11.69
CA LEU A 432 -2.59 -5.87 -12.70
C LEU A 432 -3.91 -6.40 -12.14
N SER A 433 -4.07 -6.47 -10.82
CA SER A 433 -5.37 -6.74 -10.18
C SER A 433 -6.02 -5.48 -9.60
N TYR A 434 -5.26 -4.42 -9.29
CA TYR A 434 -5.84 -3.17 -8.76
C TYR A 434 -6.31 -2.23 -9.88
N CYS A 435 -5.81 -2.42 -11.10
CA CYS A 435 -6.15 -1.59 -12.27
C CYS A 435 -7.51 -1.91 -12.91
N HIS A 436 -8.31 -2.85 -12.38
CA HIS A 436 -9.60 -3.20 -13.01
C HIS A 436 -10.57 -2.02 -13.16
N CYS A 437 -10.45 -1.01 -12.30
CA CYS A 437 -11.15 0.27 -12.49
C CYS A 437 -10.71 0.96 -13.79
N THR A 438 -9.40 1.08 -14.01
CA THR A 438 -8.81 1.64 -15.23
C THR A 438 -9.19 0.84 -16.47
N ILE A 439 -9.13 -0.50 -16.42
CA ILE A 439 -9.53 -1.37 -17.55
C ILE A 439 -11.00 -1.14 -17.91
N TYR A 440 -11.89 -1.06 -16.91
CA TYR A 440 -13.30 -0.82 -17.15
C TYR A 440 -13.52 0.53 -17.85
N LEU A 441 -12.93 1.62 -17.35
CA LEU A 441 -13.06 2.94 -17.99
C LEU A 441 -12.44 3.00 -19.39
N ALA A 442 -11.38 2.21 -19.63
CA ALA A 442 -10.74 2.12 -20.92
C ALA A 442 -11.64 1.41 -21.94
N ASN A 443 -12.32 0.33 -21.53
CA ASN A 443 -13.09 -0.53 -22.44
C ASN A 443 -14.53 -0.06 -22.69
N HIS A 444 -15.01 0.97 -22.00
CA HIS A 444 -16.36 1.51 -22.17
C HIS A 444 -16.32 2.97 -22.63
N HIS A 445 -17.31 3.36 -23.44
CA HIS A 445 -17.48 4.75 -23.84
C HIS A 445 -17.77 5.63 -22.60
N PRO A 446 -17.26 6.88 -22.52
CA PRO A 446 -17.49 7.76 -21.37
C PRO A 446 -18.93 7.96 -20.93
N ASP A 447 -19.90 7.85 -21.84
CA ASP A 447 -21.32 7.98 -21.52
C ASP A 447 -21.86 6.87 -20.59
N VAL A 448 -21.20 5.69 -20.55
CA VAL A 448 -21.61 4.55 -19.73
C VAL A 448 -21.41 4.83 -18.24
N TYR A 449 -20.28 5.42 -17.88
CA TYR A 449 -19.89 5.68 -16.49
C TYR A 449 -19.95 7.16 -16.11
N ARG A 450 -20.60 8.00 -16.93
CA ARG A 450 -20.61 9.45 -16.72
C ARG A 450 -21.31 9.84 -15.41
N TRP A 451 -20.56 10.44 -14.51
CA TRP A 451 -21.08 10.94 -13.24
C TRP A 451 -21.74 12.31 -13.37
N ASN A 452 -22.64 12.61 -12.45
CA ASN A 452 -23.06 13.98 -12.22
C ASN A 452 -21.83 14.85 -11.87
N ARG A 453 -21.64 15.96 -12.59
CA ARG A 453 -20.46 16.83 -12.45
C ARG A 453 -20.24 17.32 -11.00
N GLY A 454 -21.31 17.59 -10.26
CA GLY A 454 -21.23 18.03 -8.86
C GLY A 454 -20.77 16.90 -7.93
N ILE A 455 -21.26 15.68 -8.15
CA ILE A 455 -20.80 14.50 -7.39
C ILE A 455 -19.34 14.19 -7.72
N LEU A 456 -18.98 14.23 -9.01
CA LEU A 456 -17.60 14.02 -9.44
C LEU A 456 -16.65 15.04 -8.79
N ALA A 457 -17.00 16.33 -8.81
CA ALA A 457 -16.23 17.37 -8.12
C ALA A 457 -16.09 17.09 -6.61
N ALA A 458 -17.17 16.64 -5.96
CA ALA A 458 -17.13 16.22 -4.55
C ALA A 458 -16.22 15.01 -4.32
N MET A 459 -16.15 14.05 -5.26
CA MET A 459 -15.21 12.92 -5.20
C MET A 459 -13.76 13.40 -5.25
N PHE A 460 -13.40 14.32 -6.17
CA PHE A 460 -12.07 14.91 -6.22
C PHE A 460 -11.69 15.59 -4.90
N VAL A 461 -12.57 16.45 -4.37
CA VAL A 461 -12.34 17.15 -3.10
C VAL A 461 -12.20 16.16 -1.94
N GLY A 462 -13.09 15.16 -1.88
CA GLY A 462 -13.04 14.10 -0.87
C GLY A 462 -11.75 13.29 -0.94
N TYR A 463 -11.29 12.92 -2.13
CA TYR A 463 -10.03 12.20 -2.31
C TYR A 463 -8.82 13.03 -1.84
N LEU A 464 -8.75 14.31 -2.21
CA LEU A 464 -7.67 15.21 -1.77
C LEU A 464 -7.67 15.41 -0.26
N PHE A 465 -8.86 15.53 0.37
CA PHE A 465 -8.98 15.59 1.82
C PHE A 465 -8.42 14.33 2.48
N TRP A 466 -8.85 13.14 2.04
CA TRP A 466 -8.36 11.88 2.60
C TRP A 466 -6.88 11.63 2.30
N TYR A 467 -6.37 12.11 1.16
CA TYR A 467 -4.94 12.14 0.87
C TYR A 467 -4.17 12.98 1.90
N TRP A 468 -4.66 14.18 2.21
CA TRP A 468 -4.07 14.99 3.26
C TRP A 468 -4.08 14.28 4.62
N VAL A 469 -5.21 13.70 5.03
CA VAL A 469 -5.32 12.93 6.28
C VAL A 469 -4.30 11.79 6.30
N TRP A 470 -4.25 10.98 5.24
CA TRP A 470 -3.38 9.82 5.15
C TRP A 470 -1.89 10.18 5.17
N ASP A 471 -1.48 11.16 4.36
CA ASP A 471 -0.09 11.58 4.22
C ASP A 471 0.42 12.26 5.49
N SER A 472 -0.38 13.15 6.08
CA SER A 472 -0.03 13.81 7.34
C SER A 472 -0.08 12.84 8.53
N CYS A 473 -1.03 11.91 8.59
CA CYS A 473 -1.08 10.87 9.62
C CYS A 473 0.17 9.99 9.60
N ASN A 474 0.53 9.45 8.44
CA ASN A 474 1.74 8.63 8.35
C ASN A 474 3.00 9.45 8.63
N SER A 475 3.05 10.71 8.21
CA SER A 475 4.16 11.61 8.56
C SER A 475 4.26 11.85 10.06
N GLN A 476 3.16 12.10 10.78
CA GLN A 476 3.18 12.33 12.22
C GLN A 476 3.77 11.14 12.98
N LYS A 477 3.33 9.91 12.68
CA LYS A 477 3.89 8.68 13.28
C LYS A 477 5.38 8.55 13.01
N ASN A 478 5.78 8.67 11.75
CA ASN A 478 7.16 8.39 11.35
C ASN A 478 8.12 9.50 11.81
N ARG A 479 7.74 10.77 11.67
CA ARG A 479 8.52 11.92 12.14
C ARG A 479 8.61 11.93 13.65
N PHE A 480 7.56 11.55 14.38
CA PHE A 480 7.62 11.35 15.84
C PHE A 480 8.74 10.37 16.23
N ARG A 481 8.77 9.19 15.61
CA ARG A 481 9.82 8.18 15.86
C ARG A 481 11.21 8.63 15.43
N ALA A 482 11.30 9.38 14.34
CA ALA A 482 12.57 9.91 13.87
C ALA A 482 13.10 11.01 14.81
N MET A 483 12.24 11.88 15.32
CA MET A 483 12.57 12.90 16.32
C MET A 483 13.04 12.28 17.64
N GLU A 484 12.36 11.26 18.15
CA GLU A 484 12.79 10.53 19.36
C GLU A 484 14.21 9.95 19.23
N LYS A 485 14.64 9.62 18.02
CA LYS A 485 15.95 9.04 17.74
C LYS A 485 16.99 10.06 17.29
N GLY A 486 16.64 11.34 17.16
CA GLY A 486 17.51 12.37 16.58
C GLY A 486 17.85 12.14 15.11
N LYS A 487 16.99 11.42 14.36
CA LYS A 487 17.20 11.00 12.96
C LYS A 487 16.18 11.58 11.99
N LEU A 488 15.54 12.69 12.33
CA LEU A 488 14.56 13.32 11.43
C LEU A 488 15.26 13.89 10.20
N VAL A 489 14.92 13.35 9.02
CA VAL A 489 15.35 13.89 7.73
C VAL A 489 14.16 14.58 7.09
N LEU A 490 14.27 15.89 6.88
CA LEU A 490 13.27 16.67 6.14
C LEU A 490 13.68 16.72 4.66
N ARG A 491 12.75 16.38 3.78
CA ARG A 491 12.95 16.38 2.33
C ARG A 491 11.94 17.31 1.66
N ASN A 492 12.40 18.09 0.69
CA ASN A 492 11.54 18.92 -0.13
C ASN A 492 10.92 18.08 -1.27
N THR A 493 9.93 17.24 -0.95
CA THR A 493 9.21 16.41 -1.93
C THR A 493 7.81 16.95 -2.19
N PHE A 494 7.29 16.78 -3.41
CA PHE A 494 5.95 17.23 -3.77
C PHE A 494 4.91 16.11 -3.54
N PRO A 495 3.69 16.42 -3.08
CA PRO A 495 3.33 17.61 -2.33
C PRO A 495 3.79 17.49 -0.86
N GLN A 496 4.19 18.61 -0.24
CA GLN A 496 4.25 18.71 1.22
C GLN A 496 2.89 19.20 1.73
N VAL A 497 2.21 18.37 2.50
CA VAL A 497 0.89 18.71 3.04
C VAL A 497 1.02 19.32 4.44
N PRO A 498 0.08 20.15 4.91
CA PRO A 498 0.17 20.74 6.25
C PRO A 498 0.01 19.66 7.35
N TRP A 499 0.44 20.00 8.56
CA TRP A 499 0.23 19.18 9.78
C TRP A 499 0.93 17.81 9.80
N GLN A 500 2.07 17.69 9.10
CA GLN A 500 2.87 16.46 9.07
C GLN A 500 3.73 16.20 10.33
N THR A 501 4.02 17.24 11.12
CA THR A 501 4.84 17.14 12.34
C THR A 501 4.10 17.76 13.51
N ILE A 502 4.08 17.06 14.65
CA ILE A 502 3.55 17.60 15.91
C ILE A 502 4.73 18.01 16.78
N HIS A 503 4.72 19.24 17.25
CA HIS A 503 5.69 19.74 18.22
C HIS A 503 5.18 19.50 19.64
N ASN A 504 6.05 19.01 20.53
CA ASN A 504 5.70 18.63 21.91
C ASN A 504 4.49 17.67 21.99
N PRO A 505 4.52 16.51 21.28
CA PRO A 505 3.39 15.61 21.20
C PRO A 505 3.08 14.96 22.55
N LYS A 506 1.80 14.76 22.84
CA LYS A 506 1.36 13.92 23.96
C LYS A 506 1.73 12.45 23.71
N THR A 507 2.30 11.81 24.73
CA THR A 507 2.74 10.41 24.67
C THR A 507 2.34 9.63 25.92
N ILE A 508 2.37 8.29 25.80
CA ILE A 508 2.39 7.36 26.94
C ILE A 508 3.77 6.69 26.93
N VAL A 509 4.45 6.69 28.07
CA VAL A 509 5.76 6.05 28.22
C VAL A 509 5.57 4.65 28.80
N SER A 510 6.17 3.65 28.18
CA SER A 510 6.25 2.28 28.68
C SER A 510 7.71 1.80 28.73
N PRO A 511 8.02 0.75 29.50
CA PRO A 511 9.36 0.16 29.52
C PRO A 511 9.84 -0.34 28.15
N GLN A 512 8.92 -0.64 27.23
CA GLN A 512 9.18 -1.15 25.87
C GLN A 512 9.19 -0.04 24.80
N GLY A 513 9.00 1.21 25.21
CA GLY A 513 9.02 2.39 24.36
C GLY A 513 7.83 3.33 24.60
N THR A 514 7.73 4.37 23.79
CA THR A 514 6.66 5.36 23.89
C THR A 514 5.52 5.07 22.92
N ILE A 515 4.32 5.58 23.18
CA ILE A 515 3.15 5.52 22.30
C ILE A 515 2.70 6.96 22.02
N LEU A 516 2.52 7.32 20.75
CA LEU A 516 1.99 8.62 20.34
C LEU A 516 0.47 8.63 20.57
N VAL A 517 -0.02 9.62 21.33
CA VAL A 517 -1.46 9.78 21.65
C VAL A 517 -1.97 11.17 21.28
N ASP A 518 -1.38 11.76 20.24
CA ASP A 518 -1.65 13.12 19.76
C ASP A 518 -1.90 13.16 18.25
N GLY A 519 -2.39 14.29 17.76
CA GLY A 519 -2.77 14.51 16.36
C GLY A 519 -3.71 13.43 15.86
N TRP A 520 -3.43 12.88 14.67
CA TRP A 520 -4.28 11.85 14.07
C TRP A 520 -4.40 10.58 14.93
N TYR A 521 -3.32 10.19 15.61
CA TYR A 521 -3.31 9.03 16.51
C TYR A 521 -3.95 9.32 17.88
N GLY A 522 -4.20 10.59 18.20
CA GLY A 522 -5.05 10.99 19.32
C GLY A 522 -6.55 10.93 19.00
N LEU A 523 -6.93 10.92 17.72
CA LEU A 523 -8.33 10.87 17.28
C LEU A 523 -8.84 9.45 17.07
N ALA A 524 -8.06 8.62 16.36
CA ALA A 524 -8.35 7.20 16.20
C ALA A 524 -7.06 6.40 15.96
N ARG A 525 -7.01 5.18 16.49
CA ARG A 525 -5.78 4.37 16.53
C ARG A 525 -5.27 3.96 15.14
N LYS A 526 -6.17 3.86 14.15
CA LYS A 526 -5.94 3.41 12.77
C LYS A 526 -6.60 4.31 11.71
N ILE A 527 -6.69 5.62 11.94
CA ILE A 527 -7.32 6.54 10.98
C ILE A 527 -6.73 6.50 9.55
N HIS A 528 -5.42 6.24 9.43
CA HIS A 528 -4.77 6.03 8.13
C HIS A 528 -5.36 4.85 7.36
N TYR A 529 -5.85 3.80 8.03
CA TYR A 529 -6.55 2.68 7.38
C TYR A 529 -7.92 3.09 6.86
N THR A 530 -8.62 4.01 7.53
CA THR A 530 -9.86 4.60 7.02
C THR A 530 -9.62 5.35 5.72
N ALA A 531 -8.53 6.11 5.65
CA ALA A 531 -8.15 6.82 4.44
C ALA A 531 -7.75 5.85 3.31
N ASP A 532 -7.00 4.78 3.62
CA ASP A 532 -6.69 3.74 2.64
C ASP A 532 -7.95 3.06 2.09
N VAL A 533 -8.92 2.74 2.96
CA VAL A 533 -10.23 2.17 2.55
C VAL A 533 -10.99 3.15 1.66
N TRP A 534 -10.97 4.45 1.99
CA TRP A 534 -11.58 5.47 1.13
C TRP A 534 -10.94 5.50 -0.26
N PHE A 535 -9.61 5.44 -0.37
CA PHE A 535 -8.94 5.37 -1.68
C PHE A 535 -9.42 4.15 -2.45
N ALA A 536 -9.36 2.97 -1.83
CA ALA A 536 -9.77 1.73 -2.49
C ALA A 536 -11.22 1.81 -2.97
N VAL A 537 -12.16 2.13 -2.09
CA VAL A 537 -13.58 2.25 -2.42
C VAL A 537 -13.82 3.31 -3.51
N SER A 538 -13.12 4.44 -3.48
CA SER A 538 -13.30 5.50 -4.48
C SER A 538 -12.86 5.06 -5.90
N TRP A 539 -11.85 4.20 -6.02
CA TRP A 539 -11.40 3.65 -7.30
C TRP A 539 -12.43 2.68 -7.89
N GLY A 540 -13.12 1.91 -7.05
CA GLY A 540 -14.27 1.10 -7.50
C GLY A 540 -15.48 1.99 -7.83
N LEU A 541 -15.82 2.91 -6.92
CA LEU A 541 -17.01 3.75 -7.02
C LEU A 541 -17.02 4.60 -8.28
N ILE A 542 -15.89 5.18 -8.70
CA ILE A 542 -15.84 6.04 -9.91
C ILE A 542 -16.29 5.31 -11.18
N THR A 543 -16.23 3.97 -11.18
CA THR A 543 -16.69 3.14 -12.31
C THR A 543 -18.17 2.76 -12.26
N GLY A 544 -18.89 3.10 -11.19
CA GLY A 544 -20.26 2.66 -10.97
C GLY A 544 -20.36 1.20 -10.48
N PHE A 545 -21.49 0.55 -10.77
CA PHE A 545 -21.84 -0.77 -10.23
C PHE A 545 -22.19 -1.80 -11.31
N GLU A 546 -22.01 -1.47 -12.59
CA GLU A 546 -22.37 -2.38 -13.69
C GLU A 546 -21.40 -3.56 -13.84
N SER A 547 -20.15 -3.40 -13.40
CA SER A 547 -19.13 -4.44 -13.41
C SER A 547 -18.68 -4.80 -11.98
N PRO A 548 -18.54 -6.10 -11.64
CA PRO A 548 -17.98 -6.52 -10.36
C PRO A 548 -16.45 -6.34 -10.26
N PHE A 549 -15.72 -6.27 -11.37
CA PHE A 549 -14.24 -6.32 -11.34
C PHE A 549 -13.59 -5.07 -10.73
N PRO A 550 -14.06 -3.83 -10.98
CA PRO A 550 -13.56 -2.65 -10.27
C PRO A 550 -13.72 -2.75 -8.74
N TRP A 551 -14.67 -3.56 -8.26
CA TRP A 551 -14.94 -3.78 -6.83
C TRP A 551 -14.08 -4.86 -6.18
N PHE A 552 -13.33 -5.63 -6.97
CA PHE A 552 -12.42 -6.66 -6.44
C PHE A 552 -11.37 -6.06 -5.49
N TYR A 553 -10.65 -5.02 -5.92
CA TYR A 553 -9.65 -4.35 -5.09
C TYR A 553 -10.26 -3.75 -3.80
N PRO A 554 -11.34 -2.94 -3.84
CA PRO A 554 -12.01 -2.47 -2.64
C PRO A 554 -12.34 -3.56 -1.63
N VAL A 555 -12.96 -4.66 -2.07
CA VAL A 555 -13.37 -5.77 -1.20
C VAL A 555 -12.15 -6.48 -0.63
N PHE A 556 -11.20 -6.85 -1.49
CA PHE A 556 -9.95 -7.49 -1.08
C PHE A 556 -9.20 -6.63 -0.06
N PHE A 557 -9.07 -5.33 -0.32
CA PHE A 557 -8.36 -4.39 0.53
C PHE A 557 -9.04 -4.21 1.89
N CYS A 558 -10.38 -4.11 1.93
CA CYS A 558 -11.13 -4.02 3.19
C CYS A 558 -10.93 -5.26 4.07
N CYS A 559 -10.96 -6.46 3.49
CA CYS A 559 -10.68 -7.70 4.22
C CYS A 559 -9.24 -7.72 4.75
N MET A 560 -8.27 -7.39 3.89
CA MET A 560 -6.85 -7.37 4.24
C MET A 560 -6.55 -6.36 5.35
N ILE A 561 -7.08 -5.13 5.25
CA ILE A 561 -6.80 -4.07 6.22
C ILE A 561 -7.45 -4.35 7.58
N ALA A 562 -8.63 -4.96 7.60
CA ALA A 562 -9.28 -5.41 8.84
C ALA A 562 -8.45 -6.49 9.53
N HIS A 563 -8.00 -7.51 8.79
CA HIS A 563 -7.10 -8.54 9.31
C HIS A 563 -5.78 -7.94 9.81
N ARG A 564 -5.19 -7.00 9.05
CA ARG A 564 -3.97 -6.29 9.42
C ARG A 564 -4.13 -5.49 10.70
N ALA A 565 -5.26 -4.79 10.87
CA ALA A 565 -5.56 -4.03 12.08
C ALA A 565 -5.67 -4.95 13.30
N ALA A 566 -6.39 -6.07 13.19
CA ALA A 566 -6.55 -7.04 14.27
C ALA A 566 -5.19 -7.61 14.73
N ARG A 567 -4.35 -8.04 13.78
CA ARG A 567 -3.01 -8.56 14.06
C ARG A 567 -2.12 -7.54 14.76
N ASP A 568 -2.13 -6.29 14.28
CA ASP A 568 -1.31 -5.23 14.86
C ASP A 568 -1.75 -4.88 16.30
N ILE A 569 -3.07 -4.80 16.55
CA ILE A 569 -3.61 -4.56 17.90
C ILE A 569 -3.20 -5.69 18.84
N HIS A 570 -3.32 -6.95 18.43
CA HIS A 570 -2.91 -8.09 19.24
C HIS A 570 -1.42 -8.02 19.61
N ARG A 571 -0.56 -7.70 18.64
CA ARG A 571 0.87 -7.50 18.87
C ARG A 571 1.15 -6.33 19.81
N CYS A 572 0.46 -5.21 19.64
CA CYS A 572 0.63 -4.04 20.48
C CYS A 572 0.17 -4.27 21.93
N ARG A 573 -0.94 -4.98 22.14
CA ARG A 573 -1.40 -5.42 23.47
C ARG A 573 -0.35 -6.28 24.16
N ARG A 574 0.19 -7.28 23.46
CA ARG A 574 1.27 -8.14 23.99
C ARG A 574 2.54 -7.36 24.31
N LYS A 575 2.92 -6.41 23.45
CA LYS A 575 4.18 -5.66 23.61
C LYS A 575 4.12 -4.62 24.73
N TYR A 576 3.04 -3.85 24.80
CA TYR A 576 2.96 -2.66 25.65
C TYR A 576 2.12 -2.86 26.93
N GLY A 577 1.36 -3.96 27.05
CA GLY A 577 0.59 -4.29 28.25
C GLY A 577 -0.31 -3.14 28.71
N ASP A 578 -0.18 -2.75 29.97
CA ASP A 578 -0.98 -1.69 30.60
C ASP A 578 -0.89 -0.33 29.89
N ALA A 579 0.27 -0.02 29.29
CA ALA A 579 0.40 1.21 28.51
C ALA A 579 -0.48 1.20 27.25
N TRP A 580 -0.73 0.02 26.67
CA TRP A 580 -1.70 -0.11 25.58
C TRP A 580 -3.12 0.05 26.11
N LEU A 581 -3.47 -0.53 27.25
CA LEU A 581 -4.80 -0.36 27.85
C LEU A 581 -5.12 1.12 28.10
N GLU A 582 -4.14 1.89 28.62
CA GLU A 582 -4.28 3.33 28.78
C GLU A 582 -4.42 4.06 27.42
N TYR A 583 -3.73 3.60 26.38
CA TYR A 583 -3.91 4.13 25.03
C TYR A 583 -5.32 3.89 24.50
N GLU A 584 -5.87 2.68 24.69
CA GLU A 584 -7.25 2.35 24.31
C GLU A 584 -8.26 3.19 25.11
N ARG A 585 -7.99 3.49 26.38
CA ARG A 585 -8.83 4.38 27.20
C ARG A 585 -8.83 5.83 26.70
N ARG A 586 -7.66 6.35 26.29
CA ARG A 586 -7.54 7.73 25.77
C ARG A 586 -8.05 7.89 24.34
N VAL A 587 -7.86 6.86 23.51
CA VAL A 587 -8.21 6.85 22.09
C VAL A 587 -9.10 5.63 21.81
N PRO A 588 -10.40 5.69 22.21
CA PRO A 588 -11.28 4.55 22.14
C PRO A 588 -11.57 4.10 20.69
N TYR A 589 -11.63 5.05 19.76
CA TYR A 589 -11.96 4.81 18.36
C TYR A 589 -10.81 4.12 17.61
N LEU A 590 -11.16 3.10 16.83
CA LEU A 590 -10.20 2.35 16.05
C LEU A 590 -9.98 2.98 14.67
N PHE A 591 -11.03 3.24 13.91
CA PHE A 591 -10.95 3.69 12.51
C PHE A 591 -11.52 5.09 12.32
N ILE A 592 -12.74 5.34 12.79
CA ILE A 592 -13.48 6.58 12.53
C ILE A 592 -13.74 7.27 13.88
N PRO A 593 -13.17 8.47 14.10
CA PRO A 593 -13.39 9.22 15.33
C PRO A 593 -14.88 9.39 15.60
N TYR A 594 -15.30 9.17 16.86
CA TYR A 594 -16.69 9.27 17.31
C TYR A 594 -17.66 8.22 16.75
N VAL A 595 -17.17 7.19 16.04
CA VAL A 595 -18.00 6.11 15.46
C VAL A 595 -17.48 4.71 15.81
N ILE A 596 -16.28 4.33 15.35
CA ILE A 596 -15.74 2.97 15.47
C ILE A 596 -14.23 2.94 15.64
#